data_AF-A0A957DWU0-F1
#
_entry.id   AF-A0A957DWU0-F1
#
_cell.length_a   1.000
_cell.length_b   1.000
_cell.length_c   1.000
_cell.angle_alpha   90.00
_cell.angle_beta   90.00
_cell.angle_gamma   90.00
#
_symmetry.space_group_name_H-M   'P 1'
#
loop_
_entity.id
_entity.type
_entity.pdbx_description
1 polymer ?
#
loop_
_entity_poly.entity_id
_entity_poly.type
_entity_poly.pdbx_seq_one_letter_code
_entity_poly.pdbx_strand_id
1 'polypeptide(L)'
;MHNNNHKFIAIEGVIGIGKTTLARLLKPLYQASILLEVFEENPFLADFYGDRERYAFQTQIFFLLSRYHQQHQAVPAALNKGMLLSDYTFAKDELFAWLNLKDDELAMYGRVHAALSEKIPKPNLIVYLKAEHEVVMQRIALRDRPYERDMDPDYIRQLAAAYEAWLSNVQDVPVLKIDVSELNFLGQEADLAYVKALIDASLAEHSNNAPLPLHIEQDSLRAGRLTTFQQFHRHLDDSKGFDPDLFFNYILLTEEVGEIAKEIVKIWGDGKRFVGSGRTQAEAHQEAINKHRAALRSELADLLAYTLKLANYTGIDLEQAYLEKMRQNLNRDWPAERTLPNTADKTPID
;
A
#
# COMPACT_ATOMS: atom_id res chain seq x y z
N MET A 1 3.92 29.37 -17.52
CA MET A 1 3.35 28.15 -18.13
C MET A 1 3.68 26.99 -17.20
N HIS A 2 2.76 26.61 -16.30
CA HIS A 2 2.98 25.46 -15.40
C HIS A 2 2.67 24.17 -16.19
N ASN A 3 3.71 23.40 -16.48
CA ASN A 3 3.58 22.17 -17.27
C ASN A 3 3.05 21.06 -16.34
N ASN A 4 1.82 20.61 -16.59
CA ASN A 4 1.04 19.68 -15.78
C ASN A 4 1.49 18.21 -15.99
N ASN A 5 2.80 17.95 -16.07
CA ASN A 5 3.38 16.83 -16.82
C ASN A 5 3.68 15.55 -16.00
N HIS A 6 3.20 15.46 -14.76
CA HIS A 6 3.37 14.28 -13.89
C HIS A 6 2.13 13.39 -13.93
N LYS A 7 1.80 12.85 -15.11
CA LYS A 7 0.64 11.97 -15.31
C LYS A 7 1.06 10.51 -15.27
N PHE A 8 0.32 9.69 -14.54
CA PHE A 8 0.41 8.24 -14.56
C PHE A 8 -0.75 7.66 -15.38
N ILE A 9 -0.46 6.95 -16.46
CA ILE A 9 -1.45 6.23 -17.26
C ILE A 9 -1.15 4.73 -17.17
N ALA A 10 -2.15 3.94 -16.82
CA ALA A 10 -2.05 2.50 -16.84
C ALA A 10 -2.89 1.91 -17.98
N ILE A 11 -2.33 1.00 -18.75
CA ILE A 11 -2.99 0.34 -19.88
C ILE A 11 -3.39 -1.06 -19.43
N GLU A 12 -4.69 -1.35 -19.45
CA GLU A 12 -5.28 -2.60 -18.97
C GLU A 12 -5.96 -3.40 -20.08
N GLY A 13 -6.17 -4.69 -19.83
CA GLY A 13 -6.81 -5.60 -20.76
C GLY A 13 -6.28 -7.02 -20.69
N VAL A 14 -6.99 -7.95 -21.35
CA VAL A 14 -6.68 -9.39 -21.32
C VAL A 14 -5.30 -9.72 -21.91
N ILE A 15 -4.85 -10.95 -21.70
CA ILE A 15 -3.59 -11.46 -22.25
C ILE A 15 -3.66 -11.39 -23.79
N GLY A 16 -2.56 -11.01 -24.44
CA GLY A 16 -2.50 -10.90 -25.91
C GLY A 16 -3.15 -9.65 -26.53
N ILE A 17 -3.80 -8.78 -25.75
CA ILE A 17 -4.55 -7.64 -26.33
C ILE A 17 -3.68 -6.52 -26.94
N GLY A 18 -2.40 -6.41 -26.54
CA GLY A 18 -1.47 -5.41 -27.07
C GLY A 18 -1.02 -4.29 -26.11
N LYS A 19 -1.21 -4.45 -24.78
CA LYS A 19 -0.87 -3.43 -23.76
C LYS A 19 0.59 -2.96 -23.83
N THR A 20 1.54 -3.89 -23.72
CA THR A 20 2.99 -3.60 -23.75
C THR A 20 3.38 -2.92 -25.07
N THR A 21 2.78 -3.33 -26.18
CA THR A 21 3.00 -2.75 -27.50
C THR A 21 2.56 -1.29 -27.54
N LEU A 22 1.32 -1.01 -27.10
CA LEU A 22 0.81 0.35 -27.05
C LEU A 22 1.66 1.24 -26.13
N ALA A 23 2.02 0.76 -24.93
CA ALA A 23 2.88 1.51 -24.00
C ALA A 23 4.23 1.89 -24.64
N ARG A 24 4.87 0.98 -25.38
CA ARG A 24 6.14 1.22 -26.06
C ARG A 24 6.02 2.22 -27.21
N LEU A 25 4.93 2.17 -27.98
CA LEU A 25 4.68 3.09 -29.09
C LEU A 25 4.33 4.50 -28.61
N LEU A 26 3.60 4.62 -27.50
CA LEU A 26 3.24 5.90 -26.90
C LEU A 26 4.41 6.57 -26.17
N LYS A 27 5.37 5.80 -25.66
CA LYS A 27 6.57 6.30 -24.95
C LYS A 27 7.27 7.47 -25.66
N PRO A 28 7.73 7.35 -26.92
CA PRO A 28 8.42 8.45 -27.60
C PRO A 28 7.50 9.65 -27.88
N LEU A 29 6.20 9.41 -28.10
CA LEU A 29 5.22 10.47 -28.40
C LEU A 29 4.93 11.35 -27.18
N TYR A 30 4.95 10.76 -25.97
CA TYR A 30 4.77 11.48 -24.71
C TYR A 30 6.08 11.86 -24.01
N GLN A 31 7.23 11.41 -24.52
CA GLN A 31 8.52 11.48 -23.82
C GLN A 31 8.43 10.88 -22.40
N ALA A 32 7.64 9.81 -22.25
CA ALA A 32 7.30 9.21 -20.97
C ALA A 32 8.34 8.18 -20.50
N SER A 33 8.37 7.94 -19.19
CA SER A 33 8.93 6.72 -18.63
C SER A 33 7.96 5.54 -18.87
N ILE A 34 8.48 4.31 -18.92
CA ILE A 34 7.65 3.11 -19.02
C ILE A 34 7.90 2.18 -17.83
N LEU A 35 6.83 1.56 -17.34
CA LEU A 35 6.86 0.50 -16.35
C LEU A 35 6.15 -0.73 -16.91
N LEU A 36 6.93 -1.77 -17.24
CA LEU A 36 6.42 -2.99 -17.86
C LEU A 36 6.38 -4.13 -16.84
N GLU A 37 5.33 -4.94 -16.91
CA GLU A 37 5.20 -6.15 -16.09
C GLU A 37 6.30 -7.17 -16.40
N VAL A 38 6.98 -7.64 -15.36
CA VAL A 38 8.03 -8.68 -15.46
C VAL A 38 7.43 -10.01 -15.03
N PHE A 39 6.87 -10.76 -15.98
CA PHE A 39 6.25 -12.08 -15.73
C PHE A 39 7.20 -13.25 -15.98
N GLU A 40 8.29 -13.06 -16.74
CA GLU A 40 9.26 -14.12 -17.09
C GLU A 40 10.06 -14.64 -15.89
N GLU A 41 10.14 -13.84 -14.82
CA GLU A 41 10.87 -14.19 -13.59
C GLU A 41 10.05 -15.06 -12.63
N ASN A 42 8.75 -15.27 -12.90
CA ASN A 42 7.89 -16.07 -12.04
C ASN A 42 8.17 -17.58 -12.24
N PRO A 43 8.79 -18.27 -11.25
CA PRO A 43 9.18 -19.67 -11.42
C PRO A 43 7.98 -20.62 -11.48
N PHE A 44 6.79 -20.17 -11.06
CA PHE A 44 5.58 -20.98 -11.01
C PHE A 44 4.69 -20.80 -12.24
N LEU A 45 4.99 -19.83 -13.12
CA LEU A 45 4.09 -19.46 -14.21
C LEU A 45 3.91 -20.58 -15.24
N ALA A 46 4.98 -21.31 -15.57
CA ALA A 46 4.89 -22.45 -16.48
C ALA A 46 4.03 -23.58 -15.89
N ASP A 47 4.26 -23.91 -14.61
CA ASP A 47 3.52 -24.95 -13.90
C ASP A 47 2.04 -24.57 -13.69
N PHE A 48 1.74 -23.28 -13.49
CA PHE A 48 0.37 -22.77 -13.42
C PHE A 48 -0.43 -23.07 -14.69
N TYR A 49 0.17 -22.96 -15.87
CA TYR A 49 -0.54 -23.31 -17.11
C TYR A 49 -0.74 -24.82 -17.28
N GLY A 50 0.07 -25.66 -16.61
CA GLY A 50 -0.12 -27.12 -16.59
C GLY A 50 -1.12 -27.60 -15.53
N ASP A 51 -1.15 -26.97 -14.35
CA ASP A 51 -2.01 -27.32 -13.22
C ASP A 51 -2.37 -26.07 -12.40
N ARG A 52 -3.46 -25.40 -12.80
CA ARG A 52 -3.88 -24.13 -12.19
C ARG A 52 -4.24 -24.29 -10.71
N GLU A 53 -4.94 -25.36 -10.34
CA GLU A 53 -5.42 -25.55 -8.97
C GLU A 53 -4.25 -25.65 -7.99
N ARG A 54 -3.16 -26.30 -8.38
CA ARG A 54 -2.01 -26.51 -7.50
C ARG A 54 -1.04 -25.33 -7.41
N TYR A 55 -0.93 -24.53 -8.48
CA TYR A 55 0.11 -23.50 -8.61
C TYR A 55 -0.43 -22.07 -8.61
N ALA A 56 -1.76 -21.87 -8.59
CA ALA A 56 -2.38 -20.55 -8.60
C ALA A 56 -1.88 -19.66 -7.46
N PHE A 57 -1.90 -20.13 -6.22
CA PHE A 57 -1.55 -19.30 -5.06
C PHE A 57 -0.11 -18.78 -5.12
N GLN A 58 0.86 -19.66 -5.35
CA GLN A 58 2.28 -19.31 -5.45
C GLN A 58 2.52 -18.33 -6.60
N THR A 59 1.83 -18.55 -7.72
CA THR A 59 1.89 -17.68 -8.90
C THR A 59 1.36 -16.28 -8.58
N GLN A 60 0.20 -16.18 -7.94
CA GLN A 60 -0.42 -14.89 -7.59
C GLN A 60 0.38 -14.13 -6.52
N ILE A 61 0.85 -14.80 -5.47
CA ILE A 61 1.67 -14.13 -4.44
C ILE A 61 2.99 -13.63 -5.03
N PHE A 62 3.61 -14.37 -5.95
CA PHE A 62 4.81 -13.88 -6.64
C PHE A 62 4.50 -12.62 -7.45
N PHE A 63 3.42 -12.62 -8.23
CA PHE A 63 3.00 -11.43 -8.97
C PHE A 63 2.72 -10.24 -8.05
N LEU A 64 1.97 -10.45 -6.97
CA LEU A 64 1.67 -9.42 -5.98
C LEU A 64 2.94 -8.75 -5.43
N LEU A 65 3.90 -9.56 -4.96
CA LEU A 65 5.13 -9.07 -4.35
C LEU A 65 6.06 -8.40 -5.38
N SER A 66 6.17 -8.98 -6.58
CA SER A 66 6.97 -8.40 -7.68
C SER A 66 6.42 -7.04 -8.10
N ARG A 67 5.10 -6.94 -8.29
CA ARG A 67 4.42 -5.68 -8.63
C ARG A 67 4.55 -4.65 -7.52
N TYR A 68 4.42 -5.05 -6.26
CA TYR A 68 4.62 -4.15 -5.12
C TYR A 68 6.04 -3.57 -5.14
N HIS A 69 7.07 -4.43 -5.25
CA HIS A 69 8.45 -4.00 -5.27
C HIS A 69 8.74 -3.03 -6.44
N GLN A 70 8.23 -3.36 -7.64
CA GLN A 70 8.40 -2.53 -8.82
C GLN A 70 7.69 -1.18 -8.66
N GLN A 71 6.42 -1.17 -8.27
CA GLN A 71 5.61 0.04 -8.25
C GLN A 71 5.95 0.97 -7.09
N HIS A 72 6.19 0.44 -5.89
CA HIS A 72 6.50 1.23 -4.70
C HIS A 72 7.72 2.15 -4.90
N GLN A 73 8.73 1.69 -5.66
CA GLN A 73 9.94 2.47 -5.93
C GLN A 73 9.90 3.18 -7.29
N ALA A 74 9.50 2.48 -8.35
CA ALA A 74 9.63 3.01 -9.71
C ALA A 74 8.57 4.07 -10.04
N VAL A 75 7.35 3.96 -9.51
CA VAL A 75 6.28 4.90 -9.82
C VAL A 75 6.59 6.31 -9.30
N PRO A 76 6.92 6.51 -8.00
CA PRO A 76 7.29 7.84 -7.51
C PRO A 76 8.51 8.41 -8.23
N ALA A 77 9.54 7.58 -8.46
CA ALA A 77 10.77 8.01 -9.12
C ALA A 77 10.55 8.42 -10.60
N ALA A 78 9.66 7.72 -11.31
CA ALA A 78 9.30 8.06 -12.69
C ALA A 78 8.42 9.30 -12.76
N LEU A 79 7.44 9.43 -11.85
CA LEU A 79 6.58 10.60 -11.77
C LEU A 79 7.34 11.88 -11.43
N ASN A 80 8.44 11.81 -10.68
CA ASN A 80 9.32 12.96 -10.48
C ASN A 80 10.06 13.41 -11.76
N LYS A 81 10.12 12.56 -12.80
CA LYS A 81 10.77 12.87 -14.08
C LYS A 81 9.79 13.31 -15.17
N GLY A 82 8.49 13.09 -14.99
CA GLY A 82 7.46 13.41 -15.97
C GLY A 82 6.37 12.34 -16.04
N MET A 83 5.85 12.12 -17.25
CA MET A 83 4.77 11.16 -17.49
C MET A 83 5.27 9.71 -17.34
N LEU A 84 4.42 8.86 -16.77
CA LEU A 84 4.62 7.42 -16.66
C LEU A 84 3.52 6.67 -17.41
N LEU A 85 3.92 5.73 -18.27
CA LEU A 85 3.05 4.73 -18.87
C LEU A 85 3.33 3.37 -18.23
N SER A 86 2.30 2.66 -17.79
CA SER A 86 2.42 1.26 -17.37
C SER A 86 1.48 0.37 -18.17
N ASP A 87 1.87 -0.88 -18.40
CA ASP A 87 1.04 -1.90 -19.07
C ASP A 87 0.26 -2.80 -18.10
N TYR A 88 0.23 -2.40 -16.83
CA TYR A 88 -0.57 -3.01 -15.78
C TYR A 88 -0.81 -2.03 -14.60
N THR A 89 -1.83 -2.31 -13.81
CA THR A 89 -2.12 -1.71 -12.52
C THR A 89 -1.80 -2.70 -11.39
N PHE A 90 -1.56 -2.21 -10.19
CA PHE A 90 -1.47 -3.08 -9.03
C PHE A 90 -2.80 -3.79 -8.75
N ALA A 91 -3.91 -3.04 -8.83
CA ALA A 91 -5.27 -3.51 -8.55
C ALA A 91 -5.74 -4.65 -9.48
N LYS A 92 -5.17 -4.80 -10.68
CA LYS A 92 -5.40 -5.94 -11.58
C LYS A 92 -5.11 -7.28 -10.90
N ASP A 93 -4.16 -7.35 -9.98
CA ASP A 93 -3.76 -8.63 -9.39
C ASP A 93 -4.92 -9.32 -8.68
N GLU A 94 -5.77 -8.52 -8.04
CA GLU A 94 -6.96 -9.00 -7.35
C GLU A 94 -7.88 -9.77 -8.30
N LEU A 95 -8.08 -9.28 -9.52
CA LEU A 95 -8.90 -9.94 -10.54
C LEU A 95 -8.38 -11.33 -10.90
N PHE A 96 -7.07 -11.51 -10.98
CA PHE A 96 -6.48 -12.82 -11.23
C PHE A 96 -6.58 -13.73 -10.00
N ALA A 97 -6.46 -13.19 -8.79
CA ALA A 97 -6.67 -13.93 -7.56
C ALA A 97 -8.12 -14.43 -7.42
N TRP A 98 -9.12 -13.57 -7.65
CA TRP A 98 -10.53 -13.95 -7.64
C TRP A 98 -10.87 -15.06 -8.64
N LEU A 99 -10.21 -15.10 -9.79
CA LEU A 99 -10.45 -16.12 -10.82
C LEU A 99 -9.76 -17.47 -10.54
N ASN A 100 -8.69 -17.47 -9.74
CA ASN A 100 -7.79 -18.62 -9.63
C ASN A 100 -7.70 -19.20 -8.21
N LEU A 101 -8.03 -18.42 -7.17
CA LEU A 101 -7.92 -18.83 -5.77
C LEU A 101 -9.30 -19.07 -5.16
N LYS A 102 -9.34 -19.93 -4.14
CA LYS A 102 -10.56 -20.26 -3.40
C LYS A 102 -10.32 -20.23 -1.90
N ASP A 103 -11.40 -20.10 -1.14
CA ASP A 103 -11.43 -20.28 0.32
C ASP A 103 -10.29 -19.54 1.06
N ASP A 104 -9.46 -20.29 1.78
CA ASP A 104 -8.38 -19.77 2.61
C ASP A 104 -7.27 -19.10 1.79
N GLU A 105 -7.00 -19.58 0.57
CA GLU A 105 -5.97 -18.99 -0.32
C GLU A 105 -6.38 -17.59 -0.77
N LEU A 106 -7.65 -17.43 -1.17
CA LEU A 106 -8.20 -16.13 -1.57
C LEU A 106 -8.25 -15.18 -0.37
N ALA A 107 -8.66 -15.66 0.81
CA ALA A 107 -8.68 -14.86 2.02
C ALA A 107 -7.27 -14.40 2.45
N MET A 108 -6.27 -15.29 2.36
CA MET A 108 -4.88 -14.96 2.66
C MET A 108 -4.32 -13.96 1.65
N TYR A 109 -4.54 -14.21 0.36
CA TYR A 109 -4.17 -13.30 -0.72
C TYR A 109 -4.76 -11.90 -0.46
N GLY A 110 -6.07 -11.82 -0.17
CA GLY A 110 -6.77 -10.55 0.06
C GLY A 110 -6.17 -9.74 1.22
N ARG A 111 -5.74 -10.41 2.31
CA ARG A 111 -5.05 -9.74 3.43
C ARG A 111 -3.69 -9.16 3.01
N VAL A 112 -2.90 -9.91 2.23
CA VAL A 112 -1.60 -9.44 1.74
C VAL A 112 -1.79 -8.32 0.72
N HIS A 113 -2.74 -8.46 -0.20
CA HIS A 113 -3.05 -7.44 -1.20
C HIS A 113 -3.50 -6.14 -0.53
N ALA A 114 -4.43 -6.20 0.43
CA ALA A 114 -4.87 -5.03 1.19
C ALA A 114 -3.68 -4.31 1.84
N ALA A 115 -2.83 -5.04 2.57
CA ALA A 115 -1.65 -4.47 3.25
C ALA A 115 -0.62 -3.82 2.31
N LEU A 116 -0.54 -4.26 1.05
CA LEU A 116 0.42 -3.74 0.07
C LEU A 116 -0.17 -2.63 -0.82
N SER A 117 -1.48 -2.68 -1.11
CA SER A 117 -2.16 -1.78 -2.05
C SER A 117 -2.17 -0.31 -1.63
N GLU A 118 -2.17 -0.03 -0.32
CA GLU A 118 -2.27 1.33 0.24
C GLU A 118 -1.06 2.23 -0.06
N LYS A 119 0.08 1.63 -0.40
CA LYS A 119 1.34 2.35 -0.67
C LYS A 119 1.61 2.59 -2.15
N ILE A 120 0.69 2.16 -3.02
CA ILE A 120 0.87 2.20 -4.47
C ILE A 120 0.13 3.40 -5.07
N PRO A 121 0.83 4.34 -5.75
CA PRO A 121 0.17 5.46 -6.40
C PRO A 121 -0.82 4.98 -7.47
N LYS A 122 -2.03 5.54 -7.45
CA LYS A 122 -3.06 5.22 -8.44
C LYS A 122 -2.80 5.96 -9.76
N PRO A 123 -3.14 5.37 -10.91
CA PRO A 123 -3.05 6.06 -12.18
C PRO A 123 -4.06 7.22 -12.24
N ASN A 124 -3.73 8.25 -13.02
CA ASN A 124 -4.66 9.33 -13.35
C ASN A 124 -5.69 8.91 -14.42
N LEU A 125 -5.37 7.86 -15.19
CA LEU A 125 -6.22 7.31 -16.22
C LEU A 125 -5.90 5.82 -16.40
N ILE A 126 -6.94 4.99 -16.40
CA ILE A 126 -6.86 3.60 -16.86
C ILE A 126 -7.35 3.56 -18.31
N VAL A 127 -6.50 3.08 -19.22
CA VAL A 127 -6.85 2.84 -20.63
C VAL A 127 -7.11 1.35 -20.79
N TYR A 128 -8.39 0.96 -20.83
CA TYR A 128 -8.78 -0.43 -21.00
C TYR A 128 -8.94 -0.78 -22.48
N LEU A 129 -8.10 -1.70 -22.96
CA LEU A 129 -8.18 -2.24 -24.31
C LEU A 129 -9.08 -3.48 -24.32
N LYS A 130 -10.08 -3.48 -25.20
CA LYS A 130 -10.94 -4.63 -25.46
C LYS A 130 -10.91 -5.01 -26.94
N ALA A 131 -11.13 -6.28 -27.23
CA ALA A 131 -11.31 -6.75 -28.59
C ALA A 131 -12.23 -7.98 -28.60
N GLU A 132 -12.75 -8.33 -29.77
CA GLU A 132 -13.44 -9.59 -29.97
C GLU A 132 -12.57 -10.78 -29.58
N HIS A 133 -13.20 -11.80 -28.98
CA HIS A 133 -12.50 -12.96 -28.44
C HIS A 133 -11.58 -13.66 -29.46
N GLU A 134 -12.07 -13.84 -30.69
CA GLU A 134 -11.30 -14.46 -31.77
C GLU A 134 -10.03 -13.66 -32.12
N VAL A 135 -10.11 -12.33 -32.12
CA VAL A 135 -8.97 -11.45 -32.36
C VAL A 135 -7.93 -11.61 -31.24
N VAL A 136 -8.37 -11.72 -29.98
CA VAL A 136 -7.46 -11.95 -28.84
C VAL A 136 -6.75 -13.30 -28.98
N MET A 137 -7.49 -14.37 -29.28
CA MET A 137 -6.92 -15.71 -29.43
C MET A 137 -5.91 -15.78 -30.60
N GLN A 138 -6.21 -15.13 -31.73
CA GLN A 138 -5.27 -15.01 -32.83
C GLN A 138 -3.97 -14.29 -32.42
N ARG A 139 -4.07 -13.19 -31.65
CA ARG A 139 -2.89 -12.46 -31.16
C ARG A 139 -2.06 -13.29 -30.18
N ILE A 140 -2.70 -14.07 -29.30
CA ILE A 140 -2.00 -14.99 -28.38
C ILE A 140 -1.23 -16.05 -29.19
N ALA A 141 -1.89 -16.68 -30.18
CA ALA A 141 -1.26 -17.68 -31.04
C ALA A 141 -0.04 -17.12 -31.80
N LEU A 142 -0.14 -15.89 -32.34
CA LEU A 142 0.95 -15.22 -33.05
C LEU A 142 2.16 -14.88 -32.16
N ARG A 143 1.96 -14.71 -30.84
CA ARG A 143 3.02 -14.38 -29.88
C ARG A 143 3.94 -15.57 -29.57
N ASP A 144 3.47 -16.78 -29.85
CA ASP A 144 4.19 -18.06 -29.77
C ASP A 144 4.96 -18.31 -28.46
N ARG A 145 4.35 -18.00 -27.31
CA ARG A 145 4.93 -18.32 -26.00
C ARG A 145 4.67 -19.78 -25.65
N PRO A 146 5.71 -20.58 -25.32
CA PRO A 146 5.55 -22.02 -25.11
C PRO A 146 4.46 -22.39 -24.10
N TYR A 147 4.33 -21.62 -23.01
CA TYR A 147 3.35 -21.84 -21.94
C TYR A 147 1.96 -21.22 -22.23
N GLU A 148 1.78 -20.45 -23.31
CA GLU A 148 0.47 -19.91 -23.73
C GLU A 148 -0.19 -20.77 -24.84
N ARG A 149 0.51 -21.77 -25.41
CA ARG A 149 0.03 -22.55 -26.57
C ARG A 149 -1.20 -23.42 -26.30
N ASP A 150 -1.26 -24.00 -25.10
CA ASP A 150 -2.38 -24.85 -24.66
C ASP A 150 -3.39 -24.08 -23.79
N MET A 151 -3.42 -22.75 -23.94
CA MET A 151 -4.30 -21.89 -23.14
C MET A 151 -5.77 -22.14 -23.48
N ASP A 152 -6.55 -22.42 -22.45
CA ASP A 152 -8.00 -22.59 -22.56
C ASP A 152 -8.68 -21.30 -23.08
N PRO A 153 -9.36 -21.32 -24.24
CA PRO A 153 -10.10 -20.17 -24.75
C PRO A 153 -11.20 -19.69 -23.78
N ASP A 154 -11.84 -20.61 -23.05
CA ASP A 154 -12.86 -20.26 -22.06
C ASP A 154 -12.29 -19.47 -20.88
N TYR A 155 -11.02 -19.71 -20.52
CA TYR A 155 -10.34 -18.91 -19.51
C TYR A 155 -10.18 -17.45 -19.95
N ILE A 156 -9.83 -17.19 -21.21
CA ILE A 156 -9.73 -15.82 -21.73
C ILE A 156 -11.10 -15.12 -21.77
N ARG A 157 -12.17 -15.86 -22.07
CA ARG A 157 -13.55 -15.33 -21.99
C ARG A 157 -13.91 -14.93 -20.55
N GLN A 158 -13.63 -15.79 -19.58
CA GLN A 158 -13.86 -15.50 -18.16
C GLN A 158 -13.03 -14.30 -17.68
N LEU A 159 -11.78 -14.21 -18.11
CA LEU A 159 -10.89 -13.10 -17.77
C LEU A 159 -11.41 -11.77 -18.34
N ALA A 160 -11.90 -11.76 -19.59
CA ALA A 160 -12.50 -10.57 -20.19
C ALA A 160 -13.74 -10.11 -19.41
N ALA A 161 -14.62 -11.04 -19.02
CA ALA A 161 -15.80 -10.74 -18.22
C ALA A 161 -15.43 -10.18 -16.83
N ALA A 162 -14.42 -10.76 -16.18
CA ALA A 162 -13.92 -10.28 -14.90
C ALA A 162 -13.37 -8.85 -15.00
N TYR A 163 -12.69 -8.51 -16.11
CA TYR A 163 -12.18 -7.16 -16.36
C TYR A 163 -13.31 -6.14 -16.47
N GLU A 164 -14.36 -6.46 -17.23
CA GLU A 164 -15.53 -5.59 -17.37
C GLU A 164 -16.23 -5.37 -16.03
N ALA A 165 -16.40 -6.44 -15.24
CA ALA A 165 -16.98 -6.36 -13.90
C ALA A 165 -16.12 -5.49 -12.96
N TRP A 166 -14.81 -5.73 -12.92
CA TRP A 166 -13.88 -4.97 -12.09
C TRP A 166 -13.88 -3.48 -12.44
N LEU A 167 -13.73 -3.14 -13.73
CA LEU A 167 -13.71 -1.74 -14.18
C LEU A 167 -15.03 -1.02 -13.96
N SER A 168 -16.16 -1.72 -13.94
CA SER A 168 -17.45 -1.11 -13.61
C SER A 168 -17.56 -0.66 -12.15
N ASN A 169 -16.73 -1.21 -11.27
CA ASN A 169 -16.69 -0.89 -9.85
C ASN A 169 -15.61 0.15 -9.49
N VAL A 170 -14.70 0.48 -10.41
CA VAL A 170 -13.67 1.52 -10.20
C VAL A 170 -14.34 2.90 -10.25
N GLN A 171 -14.32 3.64 -9.14
CA GLN A 171 -14.96 4.97 -9.04
C GLN A 171 -13.98 6.12 -8.81
N ASP A 172 -12.76 5.80 -8.38
CA ASP A 172 -11.74 6.73 -7.94
C ASP A 172 -10.70 7.05 -9.02
N VAL A 173 -10.75 6.34 -10.15
CA VAL A 173 -9.87 6.55 -11.30
C VAL A 173 -10.69 6.60 -12.59
N PRO A 174 -10.50 7.61 -13.46
CA PRO A 174 -11.12 7.63 -14.78
C PRO A 174 -10.72 6.42 -15.63
N VAL A 175 -11.69 5.84 -16.34
CA VAL A 175 -11.49 4.68 -17.23
C VAL A 175 -11.87 5.04 -18.66
N LEU A 176 -10.90 4.98 -19.57
CA LEU A 176 -11.11 5.10 -21.02
C LEU A 176 -11.14 3.69 -21.63
N LYS A 177 -12.30 3.27 -22.16
CA LYS A 177 -12.44 1.99 -22.86
C LYS A 177 -12.21 2.18 -24.37
N ILE A 178 -11.32 1.40 -24.96
CA ILE A 178 -10.98 1.45 -26.39
C ILE A 178 -11.17 0.07 -27.00
N ASP A 179 -12.02 -0.03 -28.02
CA ASP A 179 -12.10 -1.23 -28.86
C ASP A 179 -10.96 -1.24 -29.87
N VAL A 180 -10.13 -2.28 -29.81
CA VAL A 180 -8.95 -2.47 -30.66
C VAL A 180 -9.10 -3.68 -31.58
N SER A 181 -10.33 -4.15 -31.83
CA SER A 181 -10.60 -5.29 -32.72
C SER A 181 -10.12 -5.01 -34.15
N GLU A 182 -10.45 -3.81 -34.67
CA GLU A 182 -10.11 -3.39 -36.03
C GLU A 182 -8.87 -2.47 -36.09
N LEU A 183 -8.30 -2.10 -34.95
CA LEU A 183 -7.16 -1.19 -34.88
C LEU A 183 -5.83 -1.95 -34.96
N ASN A 184 -4.94 -1.51 -35.85
CA ASN A 184 -3.58 -2.01 -36.01
C ASN A 184 -2.56 -0.87 -35.81
N PHE A 185 -2.40 -0.42 -34.57
CA PHE A 185 -1.44 0.62 -34.20
C PHE A 185 0.05 0.18 -34.33
N LEU A 186 0.33 -1.08 -34.68
CA LEU A 186 1.69 -1.54 -35.03
C LEU A 186 2.05 -1.21 -36.49
N GLY A 187 1.09 -1.38 -37.40
CA GLY A 187 1.30 -1.24 -38.84
C GLY A 187 0.68 0.03 -39.45
N GLN A 188 -0.21 0.71 -38.72
CA GLN A 188 -0.95 1.87 -39.19
C GLN A 188 -0.76 3.05 -38.23
N GLU A 189 -0.02 4.08 -38.67
CA GLU A 189 0.22 5.29 -37.87
C GLU A 189 -1.08 6.05 -37.56
N ALA A 190 -2.06 5.99 -38.47
CA ALA A 190 -3.37 6.61 -38.27
C ALA A 190 -4.12 6.00 -37.06
N ASP A 191 -4.05 4.68 -36.87
CA ASP A 191 -4.69 4.01 -35.73
C ASP A 191 -4.01 4.38 -34.41
N LEU A 192 -2.68 4.48 -34.41
CA LEU A 192 -1.93 4.94 -33.23
C LEU A 192 -2.27 6.40 -32.89
N ALA A 193 -2.35 7.27 -33.91
CA ALA A 193 -2.72 8.66 -33.73
C ALA A 193 -4.16 8.80 -33.19
N TYR A 194 -5.09 7.98 -33.67
CA TYR A 194 -6.46 7.93 -33.17
C TYR A 194 -6.51 7.53 -31.69
N VAL A 195 -5.84 6.43 -31.31
CA VAL A 195 -5.77 5.99 -29.90
C VAL A 195 -5.15 7.07 -29.01
N LYS A 196 -4.08 7.72 -29.48
CA LYS A 196 -3.44 8.81 -28.73
C LYS A 196 -4.41 9.99 -28.54
N ALA A 197 -5.14 10.39 -29.57
CA ALA A 197 -6.09 11.50 -29.50
C ALA A 197 -7.20 11.24 -28.46
N LEU A 198 -7.70 9.99 -28.37
CA LEU A 198 -8.67 9.61 -27.33
C LEU A 198 -8.09 9.73 -25.92
N ILE A 199 -6.84 9.30 -25.72
CA ILE A 199 -6.15 9.41 -24.44
C ILE A 199 -5.94 10.88 -24.06
N ASP A 200 -5.49 11.71 -25.00
CA ASP A 200 -5.29 13.15 -24.77
C ASP A 200 -6.59 13.85 -24.38
N ALA A 201 -7.68 13.56 -25.10
CA ALA A 201 -9.01 14.10 -24.80
C ALA A 201 -9.47 13.71 -23.40
N SER A 202 -9.33 12.43 -23.03
CA SER A 202 -9.69 11.94 -21.70
C SER A 202 -8.85 12.60 -20.60
N LEU A 203 -7.55 12.83 -20.80
CA LEU A 203 -6.70 13.51 -19.81
C LEU A 203 -7.05 14.99 -19.64
N ALA A 204 -7.48 15.66 -20.72
CA ALA A 204 -7.88 17.06 -20.69
C ALA A 204 -9.18 17.26 -19.91
N GLU A 205 -10.19 16.42 -20.12
CA GLU A 205 -11.46 16.45 -19.39
C GLU A 205 -11.27 16.33 -17.87
N HIS A 206 -10.37 15.45 -17.43
CA HIS A 206 -10.16 15.14 -16.01
C HIS A 206 -9.11 16.03 -15.33
N SER A 207 -8.45 16.95 -16.04
CA SER A 207 -7.48 17.88 -15.46
C SER A 207 -8.10 19.17 -14.89
N ASN A 208 -9.38 19.45 -15.15
CA ASN A 208 -10.08 20.66 -14.71
C ASN A 208 -10.76 20.56 -13.31
N ASN A 209 -10.60 19.46 -12.59
CA ASN A 209 -11.26 19.18 -11.30
C ASN A 209 -10.31 18.81 -10.15
N ALA A 210 -9.06 19.28 -10.11
CA ALA A 210 -8.12 18.96 -9.03
C ALA A 210 -8.07 20.06 -7.93
N PRO A 211 -8.14 19.74 -6.62
CA PRO A 211 -7.86 20.68 -5.54
C PRO A 211 -6.39 21.11 -5.53
N LEU A 212 -6.13 22.38 -5.21
CA LEU A 212 -4.79 22.97 -5.10
C LEU A 212 -4.07 22.51 -3.81
N PRO A 213 -2.74 22.29 -3.83
CA PRO A 213 -1.98 22.00 -2.61
C PRO A 213 -1.63 23.28 -1.82
N LEU A 214 -1.88 23.27 -0.51
CA LEU A 214 -1.48 24.32 0.45
C LEU A 214 -0.14 23.96 1.13
N HIS A 215 0.73 24.95 1.32
CA HIS A 215 2.05 24.83 1.96
C HIS A 215 1.96 24.66 3.49
N ILE A 216 2.84 23.84 4.07
CA ILE A 216 2.96 23.58 5.52
C ILE A 216 4.00 24.52 6.15
N GLU A 217 3.65 25.23 7.22
CA GLU A 217 4.60 25.98 8.07
C GLU A 217 5.06 25.16 9.29
N GLN A 218 6.38 25.07 9.49
CA GLN A 218 7.05 24.29 10.55
C GLN A 218 7.01 24.94 11.95
N ASP A 219 6.40 26.13 12.10
CA ASP A 219 6.49 26.92 13.33
C ASP A 219 5.54 26.51 14.46
N SER A 220 4.65 25.53 14.23
CA SER A 220 3.66 25.08 15.22
C SER A 220 4.27 24.35 16.44
N LEU A 221 5.56 24.01 16.44
CA LEU A 221 6.19 23.22 17.52
C LEU A 221 6.67 24.03 18.76
N ARG A 222 6.32 25.33 18.87
CA ARG A 222 6.94 26.22 19.89
C ARG A 222 6.14 26.45 21.18
N ALA A 223 4.97 25.85 21.36
CA ALA A 223 4.26 25.87 22.64
C ALA A 223 3.79 24.45 23.01
N GLY A 224 4.55 23.77 23.87
CA GLY A 224 4.40 22.36 24.25
C GLY A 224 3.11 22.03 25.01
N ARG A 225 1.96 22.14 24.34
CA ARG A 225 0.65 21.65 24.77
C ARG A 225 0.22 20.48 23.90
N LEU A 226 -0.52 19.53 24.47
CA LEU A 226 -0.99 18.35 23.73
C LEU A 226 -1.91 18.75 22.57
N THR A 227 -2.71 19.81 22.74
CA THR A 227 -3.57 20.36 21.67
C THR A 227 -2.76 20.79 20.44
N THR A 228 -1.55 21.32 20.64
CA THR A 228 -0.65 21.71 19.55
C THR A 228 -0.15 20.49 18.77
N PHE A 229 0.17 19.39 19.47
CA PHE A 229 0.56 18.14 18.82
C PHE A 229 -0.62 17.46 18.10
N GLN A 230 -1.84 17.54 18.66
CA GLN A 230 -3.05 17.11 17.96
C GLN A 230 -3.25 17.90 16.67
N GLN A 231 -3.11 19.22 16.68
CA GLN A 231 -3.23 20.06 15.48
C GLN A 231 -2.16 19.75 14.43
N PHE A 232 -0.92 19.50 14.87
CA PHE A 232 0.17 19.07 14.01
C PHE A 232 -0.16 17.74 13.32
N HIS A 233 -0.60 16.72 14.07
CA HIS A 233 -0.95 15.42 13.49
C HIS A 233 -2.12 15.52 12.53
N ARG A 234 -3.15 16.31 12.83
CA ARG A 234 -4.28 16.53 11.90
C ARG A 234 -3.80 17.08 10.56
N HIS A 235 -2.96 18.11 10.58
CA HIS A 235 -2.40 18.67 9.34
C HIS A 235 -1.43 17.73 8.65
N LEU A 236 -0.59 17.03 9.40
CA LEU A 236 0.34 16.06 8.84
C LEU A 236 -0.43 14.95 8.13
N ASP A 237 -1.46 14.41 8.79
CA ASP A 237 -2.33 13.38 8.25
C ASP A 237 -3.07 13.88 7.01
N ASP A 238 -3.68 15.07 7.03
CA ASP A 238 -4.34 15.69 5.87
C ASP A 238 -3.35 15.93 4.71
N SER A 239 -2.15 16.41 5.00
CA SER A 239 -1.13 16.73 3.98
C SER A 239 -0.45 15.50 3.38
N LYS A 240 -0.41 14.41 4.14
CA LYS A 240 0.16 13.12 3.72
C LYS A 240 -0.91 12.16 3.23
N GLY A 241 -2.19 12.52 3.35
CA GLY A 241 -3.32 11.64 3.05
C GLY A 241 -3.32 10.40 3.93
N PHE A 242 -2.90 10.50 5.20
CA PHE A 242 -2.95 9.37 6.12
C PHE A 242 -4.41 9.02 6.44
N ASP A 243 -4.69 7.72 6.52
CA ASP A 243 -6.04 7.19 6.68
C ASP A 243 -6.62 7.56 8.07
N PRO A 244 -7.82 8.20 8.13
CA PRO A 244 -8.53 8.44 9.38
C PRO A 244 -9.20 7.21 9.99
N ASP A 245 -9.06 6.02 9.40
CA ASP A 245 -9.66 4.79 9.92
C ASP A 245 -9.20 4.49 11.36
N LEU A 246 -10.20 4.41 12.24
CA LEU A 246 -9.99 4.25 13.68
C LEU A 246 -9.45 2.86 14.03
N PHE A 247 -9.80 1.83 13.26
CA PHE A 247 -9.39 0.47 13.55
C PHE A 247 -7.93 0.24 13.15
N PHE A 248 -7.51 0.79 12.01
CA PHE A 248 -6.13 0.77 11.55
C PHE A 248 -5.19 1.51 12.50
N ASN A 249 -5.55 2.75 12.89
CA ASN A 249 -4.75 3.51 13.85
C ASN A 249 -4.74 2.86 15.25
N TYR A 250 -5.77 2.10 15.61
CA TYR A 250 -5.78 1.28 16.83
C TYR A 250 -4.82 0.08 16.73
N ILE A 251 -4.76 -0.61 15.58
CA ILE A 251 -3.80 -1.70 15.38
C ILE A 251 -2.36 -1.16 15.50
N LEU A 252 -2.05 -0.04 14.86
CA LEU A 252 -0.74 0.59 14.96
C LEU A 252 -0.41 0.98 16.41
N LEU A 253 -1.37 1.56 17.14
CA LEU A 253 -1.21 1.80 18.57
C LEU A 253 -0.87 0.50 19.33
N THR A 254 -1.53 -0.63 19.03
CA THR A 254 -1.24 -1.92 19.69
C THR A 254 0.12 -2.50 19.33
N GLU A 255 0.62 -2.23 18.12
CA GLU A 255 1.97 -2.60 17.70
C GLU A 255 3.02 -1.83 18.51
N GLU A 256 2.85 -0.52 18.66
CA GLU A 256 3.76 0.32 19.48
C GLU A 256 3.76 -0.10 20.95
N VAL A 257 2.61 -0.50 21.51
CA VAL A 257 2.55 -1.10 22.86
C VAL A 257 3.40 -2.39 22.92
N GLY A 258 3.37 -3.19 21.86
CA GLY A 258 4.19 -4.39 21.71
C GLY A 258 5.69 -4.09 21.65
N GLU A 259 6.10 -3.07 20.91
CA GLU A 259 7.50 -2.64 20.82
C GLU A 259 8.01 -2.09 22.16
N ILE A 260 7.21 -1.29 22.88
CA ILE A 260 7.51 -0.88 24.26
C ILE A 260 7.70 -2.10 25.16
N ALA A 261 6.81 -3.09 25.06
CA ALA A 261 6.91 -4.32 25.86
C ALA A 261 8.21 -5.08 25.56
N LYS A 262 8.63 -5.17 24.30
CA LYS A 262 9.91 -5.78 23.91
C LYS A 262 11.09 -5.04 24.53
N GLU A 263 11.11 -3.71 24.49
CA GLU A 263 12.17 -2.91 25.11
C GLU A 263 12.21 -3.08 26.63
N ILE A 264 11.06 -3.14 27.30
CA ILE A 264 10.97 -3.40 28.74
C ILE A 264 11.54 -4.78 29.08
N VAL A 265 11.24 -5.82 28.28
CA VAL A 265 11.80 -7.16 28.46
C VAL A 265 13.32 -7.16 28.31
N LYS A 266 13.87 -6.40 27.35
CA LYS A 266 15.33 -6.23 27.18
C LYS A 266 15.95 -5.52 28.39
N ILE A 267 15.34 -4.46 28.90
CA ILE A 267 15.77 -3.75 30.12
C ILE A 267 15.81 -4.72 31.30
N TRP A 268 14.77 -5.53 31.47
CA TRP A 268 14.71 -6.50 32.56
C TRP A 268 15.79 -7.59 32.45
N GLY A 269 15.99 -8.12 31.24
CA GLY A 269 17.02 -9.13 30.96
C GLY A 269 18.44 -8.61 31.20
N ASP A 270 18.74 -7.40 30.71
CA ASP A 270 20.05 -6.78 30.92
C ASP A 270 20.25 -6.36 32.38
N GLY A 271 19.21 -5.90 33.08
CA GLY A 271 19.26 -5.64 34.51
C GLY A 271 19.71 -6.86 35.31
N LYS A 272 19.16 -8.05 35.02
CA LYS A 272 19.60 -9.30 35.66
C LYS A 272 21.06 -9.65 35.35
N ARG A 273 21.49 -9.49 34.09
CA ARG A 273 22.88 -9.73 33.68
C ARG A 273 23.85 -8.79 34.41
N PHE A 274 23.46 -7.52 34.55
CA PHE A 274 24.25 -6.53 35.25
C PHE A 274 24.36 -6.81 36.76
N VAL A 275 23.31 -7.29 37.41
CA VAL A 275 23.39 -7.82 38.79
C VAL A 275 24.38 -9.00 38.87
N GLY A 276 24.30 -9.94 37.92
CA GLY A 276 25.25 -11.07 37.84
C GLY A 276 26.71 -10.67 37.62
N SER A 277 26.97 -9.46 37.14
CA SER A 277 28.31 -8.88 36.96
C SER A 277 28.83 -8.10 38.18
N GLY A 278 28.13 -8.16 39.32
CA GLY A 278 28.57 -7.57 40.59
C GLY A 278 28.05 -6.17 40.90
N ARG A 279 27.09 -5.66 40.11
CA ARG A 279 26.40 -4.37 40.37
C ARG A 279 25.28 -4.54 41.38
N THR A 280 24.97 -3.49 42.13
CA THR A 280 23.76 -3.49 42.97
C THR A 280 22.50 -3.51 42.10
N GLN A 281 21.38 -3.96 42.65
CA GLN A 281 20.12 -4.06 41.92
C GLN A 281 19.64 -2.70 41.37
N ALA A 282 19.85 -1.62 42.12
CA ALA A 282 19.51 -0.26 41.70
C ALA A 282 20.40 0.23 40.55
N GLU A 283 21.71 0.04 40.65
CA GLU A 283 22.68 0.43 39.61
C GLU A 283 22.46 -0.37 38.32
N ALA A 284 22.26 -1.69 38.45
CA ALA A 284 21.99 -2.57 37.33
C ALA A 284 20.71 -2.20 36.58
N HIS A 285 19.64 -1.84 37.31
CA HIS A 285 18.39 -1.39 36.70
C HIS A 285 18.56 -0.04 35.98
N GLN A 286 19.23 0.91 36.63
CA GLN A 286 19.47 2.23 36.04
C GLN A 286 20.36 2.18 34.80
N GLU A 287 21.39 1.31 34.80
CA GLU A 287 22.27 1.09 33.66
C GLU A 287 21.52 0.43 32.49
N ALA A 288 20.68 -0.57 32.77
CA ALA A 288 19.84 -1.19 31.76
C ALA A 288 18.85 -0.20 31.14
N ILE A 289 18.22 0.66 31.95
CA ILE A 289 17.37 1.75 31.45
C ILE A 289 18.20 2.68 30.56
N ASN A 290 19.37 3.13 31.01
CA ASN A 290 20.19 4.06 30.25
C ASN A 290 20.60 3.49 28.87
N LYS A 291 20.89 2.18 28.82
CA LYS A 291 21.24 1.47 27.59
C LYS A 291 20.10 1.47 26.58
N HIS A 292 18.86 1.23 27.02
CA HIS A 292 17.68 1.12 26.13
C HIS A 292 16.85 2.41 26.05
N ARG A 293 17.27 3.48 26.73
CA ARG A 293 16.55 4.75 26.84
C ARG A 293 16.20 5.37 25.48
N ALA A 294 17.10 5.27 24.51
CA ALA A 294 16.89 5.84 23.18
C ALA A 294 15.77 5.11 22.41
N ALA A 295 15.80 3.78 22.41
CA ALA A 295 14.75 2.96 21.80
C ALA A 295 13.41 3.19 22.50
N LEU A 296 13.38 3.06 23.83
CA LEU A 296 12.16 3.29 24.62
C LEU A 296 11.58 4.69 24.39
N ARG A 297 12.42 5.71 24.22
CA ARG A 297 11.97 7.07 23.90
C ARG A 297 11.30 7.14 22.51
N SER A 298 11.80 6.41 21.52
CA SER A 298 11.20 6.36 20.18
C SER A 298 9.81 5.73 20.26
N GLU A 299 9.72 4.50 20.81
CA GLU A 299 8.45 3.78 20.87
C GLU A 299 7.38 4.54 21.71
N LEU A 300 7.80 5.23 22.79
CA LEU A 300 6.89 6.08 23.56
C LEU A 300 6.39 7.30 22.77
N ALA A 301 7.20 7.84 21.86
CA ALA A 301 6.79 8.93 20.99
C ALA A 301 5.83 8.44 19.90
N ASP A 302 6.06 7.26 19.34
CA ASP A 302 5.20 6.64 18.33
C ASP A 302 3.84 6.24 18.93
N LEU A 303 3.84 5.66 20.14
CA LEU A 303 2.62 5.42 20.92
C LEU A 303 1.82 6.71 21.15
N LEU A 304 2.50 7.81 21.51
CA LEU A 304 1.85 9.10 21.70
C LEU A 304 1.27 9.61 20.37
N ALA A 305 1.98 9.47 19.25
CA ALA A 305 1.51 9.89 17.94
C ALA A 305 0.18 9.20 17.58
N TYR A 306 0.09 7.88 17.68
CA TYR A 306 -1.16 7.17 17.38
C TYR A 306 -2.29 7.46 18.38
N THR A 307 -1.95 7.71 19.66
CA THR A 307 -2.93 8.18 20.64
C THR A 307 -3.53 9.54 20.25
N LEU A 308 -2.68 10.47 19.78
CA LEU A 308 -3.11 11.79 19.31
C LEU A 308 -3.95 11.69 18.03
N LYS A 309 -3.60 10.77 17.10
CA LYS A 309 -4.37 10.49 15.88
C LYS A 309 -5.77 9.97 16.19
N LEU A 310 -5.88 8.96 17.06
CA LEU A 310 -7.17 8.44 17.50
C LEU A 310 -8.04 9.51 18.16
N ALA A 311 -7.44 10.35 19.02
CA ALA A 311 -8.15 11.47 19.63
C ALA A 311 -8.63 12.48 18.56
N ASN A 312 -7.82 12.76 17.54
CA ASN A 312 -8.22 13.64 16.43
C ASN A 312 -9.39 13.09 15.63
N TYR A 313 -9.33 11.84 15.20
CA TYR A 313 -10.36 11.22 14.37
C TYR A 313 -11.68 10.99 15.12
N THR A 314 -11.63 10.94 16.46
CA THR A 314 -12.82 10.89 17.33
C THR A 314 -13.31 12.26 17.80
N GLY A 315 -12.62 13.35 17.43
CA GLY A 315 -12.99 14.72 17.83
C GLY A 315 -12.73 15.04 19.31
N ILE A 316 -11.86 14.29 19.98
CA ILE A 316 -11.53 14.44 21.40
C ILE A 316 -10.37 15.42 21.58
N ASP A 317 -10.56 16.47 22.39
CA ASP A 317 -9.45 17.26 22.95
C ASP A 317 -8.81 16.45 24.09
N LEU A 318 -7.66 15.85 23.79
CA LEU A 318 -7.00 14.92 24.70
C LEU A 318 -6.44 15.63 25.93
N GLU A 319 -6.01 16.89 25.80
CA GLU A 319 -5.49 17.69 26.90
C GLU A 319 -6.59 17.97 27.92
N GLN A 320 -7.76 18.44 27.45
CA GLN A 320 -8.91 18.70 28.32
C GLN A 320 -9.42 17.42 28.98
N ALA A 321 -9.59 16.34 28.21
CA ALA A 321 -10.03 15.05 28.73
C ALA A 321 -9.11 14.51 29.84
N TYR A 322 -7.79 14.65 29.68
CA TYR A 322 -6.81 14.27 30.70
C TYR A 322 -6.93 15.14 31.96
N LEU A 323 -6.98 16.47 31.82
CA LEU A 323 -7.06 17.40 32.95
C LEU A 323 -8.33 17.19 33.77
N GLU A 324 -9.48 16.99 33.12
CA GLU A 324 -10.73 16.66 33.79
C GLU A 324 -10.64 15.34 34.56
N LYS A 325 -10.05 14.31 33.95
CA LYS A 325 -9.86 13.01 34.59
C LYS A 325 -8.92 13.09 35.81
N MET A 326 -7.83 13.85 35.71
CA MET A 326 -6.89 14.00 36.83
C MET A 326 -7.48 14.80 38.00
N ARG A 327 -8.31 15.82 37.73
CA ARG A 327 -9.07 16.53 38.78
C ARG A 327 -10.00 15.59 39.54
N GLN A 328 -10.64 14.65 38.85
CA GLN A 328 -11.46 13.63 39.50
C GLN A 328 -10.62 12.65 40.34
N ASN A 329 -9.45 12.24 39.83
CA ASN A 329 -8.56 11.31 40.52
C ASN A 329 -7.89 11.91 41.77
N LEU A 330 -7.69 13.23 41.81
CA LEU A 330 -7.17 13.93 43.00
C LEU A 330 -8.09 13.81 44.22
N ASN A 331 -9.38 13.57 44.00
CA ASN A 331 -10.39 13.43 45.05
C ASN A 331 -10.73 11.96 45.35
N ARG A 332 -9.90 11.01 44.90
CA ARG A 332 -10.15 9.57 45.01
C ARG A 332 -9.21 8.95 46.04
N ASP A 333 -9.77 8.24 47.02
CA ASP A 333 -8.99 7.41 47.94
C ASP A 333 -8.60 6.08 47.28
N TRP A 334 -7.31 5.75 47.33
CA TRP A 334 -6.75 4.53 46.72
C TRP A 334 -6.38 3.50 47.82
N PRO A 335 -6.73 2.21 47.67
CA PRO A 335 -6.32 1.17 48.61
C PRO A 335 -4.79 0.97 48.63
N ALA A 336 -4.21 0.75 49.82
CA ALA A 336 -2.77 0.66 50.06
C ALA A 336 -2.04 -0.45 49.28
N GLU A 337 -2.76 -1.50 48.85
CA GLU A 337 -2.23 -2.62 48.06
C GLU A 337 -1.76 -2.21 46.65
N ARG A 338 -2.23 -1.06 46.13
CA ARG A 338 -1.80 -0.53 44.82
C ARG A 338 -0.63 0.44 44.89
N THR A 339 -0.14 0.79 46.08
CA THR A 339 0.83 1.88 46.27
C THR A 339 2.25 1.45 46.64
N LEU A 340 2.52 0.15 46.85
CA LEU A 340 3.87 -0.36 47.15
C LEU A 340 4.23 -1.59 46.29
N PRO A 341 5.47 -1.71 45.78
CA PRO A 341 5.88 -2.88 45.00
C PRO A 341 5.96 -4.11 45.92
N ASN A 342 5.24 -5.17 45.56
CA ASN A 342 5.21 -6.41 46.34
C ASN A 342 6.56 -7.16 46.21
N THR A 343 7.43 -7.02 47.22
CA THR A 343 8.65 -7.80 47.36
C THR A 343 8.32 -9.12 48.05
N ALA A 344 7.97 -10.17 47.30
CA ALA A 344 7.80 -11.50 47.87
C ALA A 344 8.38 -12.59 46.95
N ASP A 345 9.55 -13.08 47.38
CA ASP A 345 10.15 -14.40 47.24
C ASP A 345 9.46 -15.45 46.35
N LYS A 346 10.23 -16.00 45.41
CA LYS A 346 9.89 -17.27 44.73
C LYS A 346 10.83 -18.35 45.23
N THR A 347 10.32 -19.23 46.10
CA THR A 347 10.91 -20.55 46.39
C THR A 347 10.88 -21.42 45.12
N PRO A 348 11.90 -22.27 44.85
CA PRO A 348 11.89 -23.18 43.72
C PRO A 348 10.92 -24.34 44.00
N ILE A 349 10.20 -24.76 42.98
CA ILE A 349 9.40 -25.99 43.00
C ILE A 349 10.31 -27.13 42.53
N ASP A 350 10.41 -28.16 43.37
CA ASP A 350 11.20 -29.39 43.18
C ASP A 350 10.77 -30.22 41.96
#